data_AF-A0A953DWS6-F1
#
_entry.id   AF-A0A953DWS6-F1
#
_cell.length_a   1.000
_cell.length_b   1.000
_cell.length_c   1.000
_cell.angle_alpha   90.00
_cell.angle_beta   90.00
_cell.angle_gamma   90.00
#
_symmetry.space_group_name_H-M   'P 1'
#
loop_
_entity.id
_entity.type
_entity.pdbx_description
1 polymer ?
#
loop_
_entity_poly.entity_id
_entity_poly.type
_entity_poly.pdbx_seq_one_letter_code
_entity_poly.pdbx_strand_id
1 'polypeptide(L)' 'FSRGYIRHLIKAEEILGLRLVTLHNLHFYLNLVARARNEIRAGTFNRFRKEFVETYKTRSLNDGL' A
#
# COMPACT_ATOMS: atom_id res chain seq x y z
N PHE A 1 -6.42 7.98 11.25
CA PHE A 1 -6.56 6.80 12.14
C PHE A 1 -5.20 6.17 12.37
N SER A 2 -4.88 5.75 13.59
CA SER A 2 -3.62 5.07 13.87
C SER A 2 -3.68 3.61 13.43
N ARG A 3 -2.52 3.01 13.09
CA ARG A 3 -2.42 1.58 12.77
C ARG A 3 -2.92 0.70 13.94
N GLY A 4 -2.67 1.12 15.18
CA GLY A 4 -3.15 0.44 16.38
C GLY A 4 -4.67 0.45 16.49
N TYR A 5 -5.31 1.58 16.18
CA TYR A 5 -6.76 1.69 16.20
C TYR A 5 -7.43 0.86 15.10
N ILE A 6 -6.88 0.88 13.88
CA ILE A 6 -7.37 0.02 12.79
C ILE A 6 -7.23 -1.46 13.17
N ARG A 7 -6.10 -1.86 13.78
CA ARG A 7 -5.90 -3.23 14.26
C ARG A 7 -6.92 -3.62 15.33
N HIS A 8 -7.21 -2.72 16.27
CA HIS A 8 -8.24 -2.93 17.28
C HIS A 8 -9.61 -3.16 16.64
N LEU A 9 -10.03 -2.32 15.69
CA LEU A 9 -11.30 -2.48 14.99
C LEU A 9 -11.39 -3.80 14.22
N ILE A 10 -10.31 -4.22 13.56
CA ILE A 10 -10.26 -5.52 12.87
C ILE A 10 -10.40 -6.67 13.88
N LYS A 11 -9.71 -6.59 15.02
CA LYS A 11 -9.79 -7.62 16.07
C LYS A 11 -11.17 -7.69 16.73
N ALA A 12 -11.87 -6.56 16.78
CA ALA A 12 -13.23 -6.47 17.31
C ALA A 12 -14.31 -6.82 16.26
N GLU A 13 -13.92 -7.26 15.06
CA GLU A 13 -14.83 -7.60 13.94
C GLU A 13 -15.76 -6.44 13.52
N GLU A 14 -15.31 -5.21 13.74
CA GLU A 14 -16.08 -4.00 13.43
C GLU A 14 -16.00 -3.66 11.94
N ILE A 15 -17.16 -3.44 11.30
CA ILE A 15 -17.25 -3.07 9.87
C ILE A 15 -16.49 -1.78 9.54
N LEU A 16 -16.33 -0.89 10.52
CA LEU A 16 -15.55 0.34 10.37
C LEU A 16 -14.08 0.04 10.06
N GLY A 17 -13.52 -1.02 10.65
CA GLY A 17 -12.15 -1.46 10.36
C GLY A 17 -11.97 -1.79 8.88
N LEU A 18 -12.89 -2.56 8.31
CA LEU A 18 -12.89 -2.91 6.88
C LEU A 18 -13.04 -1.68 5.99
N ARG A 19 -13.95 -0.76 6.33
CA ARG A 19 -14.15 0.49 5.57
C ARG A 19 -12.88 1.34 5.53
N LEU A 20 -12.21 1.49 6.67
CA LEU A 20 -10.97 2.28 6.76
C LEU A 20 -9.81 1.64 5.98
N VAL A 21 -9.69 0.31 6.02
CA VAL A 21 -8.70 -0.42 5.22
C VAL A 21 -8.98 -0.26 3.74
N THR A 22 -10.22 -0.44 3.29
CA THR A 22 -10.59 -0.27 1.89
C THR A 22 -10.31 1.16 1.41
N LEU A 23 -10.68 2.17 2.20
CA LEU A 23 -10.40 3.57 1.86
C LEU A 23 -8.88 3.83 1.73
N HIS A 24 -8.10 3.33 2.67
CA HIS A 24 -6.64 3.45 2.64
C HIS A 24 -6.04 2.76 1.39
N ASN A 25 -6.45 1.53 1.11
CA ASN A 25 -5.98 0.76 -0.03
C ASN A 25 -6.31 1.46 -1.35
N LEU A 26 -7.55 1.92 -1.50
CA LEU A 26 -7.97 2.61 -2.71
C LEU A 26 -7.17 3.90 -2.93
N HIS A 27 -6.99 4.70 -1.88
CA HIS A 27 -6.16 5.90 -1.95
C HIS A 27 -4.72 5.57 -2.37
N PHE A 28 -4.12 4.53 -1.77
CA PHE A 28 -2.76 4.07 -2.11
C PHE A 28 -2.65 3.66 -3.58
N TYR A 29 -3.56 2.80 -4.07
CA TYR A 29 -3.52 2.32 -5.46
C TYR A 29 -3.75 3.44 -6.47
N LEU A 30 -4.72 4.34 -6.21
CA LEU A 30 -4.99 5.48 -7.09
C LEU A 30 -3.77 6.41 -7.16
N ASN A 31 -3.11 6.67 -6.02
CA ASN A 31 -1.88 7.46 -5.99
C ASN A 31 -0.73 6.77 -6.73
N LEU A 32 -0.54 5.47 -6.52
CA LEU A 32 0.50 4.67 -7.17
C LEU A 32 0.37 4.73 -8.69
N VAL A 33 -0.82 4.49 -9.22
CA VAL A 33 -1.06 4.53 -10.68
C VAL A 33 -0.96 5.96 -11.21
N ALA A 34 -1.40 6.97 -10.46
CA ALA A 34 -1.23 8.37 -10.86
C ALA A 34 0.25 8.75 -11.02
N ARG A 35 1.09 8.36 -10.06
CA ARG A 35 2.56 8.55 -10.13
C ARG A 35 3.16 7.78 -11.30
N ALA A 36 2.79 6.51 -11.47
CA ALA A 36 3.25 5.70 -12.60
C ALA A 36 2.93 6.36 -13.96
N ARG A 37 1.72 6.90 -14.14
CA ARG A 37 1.34 7.61 -15.37
C ARG A 37 2.20 8.85 -15.63
N ASN A 38 2.55 9.60 -14.58
CA ASN A 38 3.42 10.78 -14.72
C ASN A 38 4.84 10.38 -15.14
N GLU A 39 5.39 9.33 -14.55
CA GLU A 39 6.72 8.81 -14.88
C GLU A 39 6.78 8.19 -16.29
N ILE A 40 5.69 7.58 -16.76
CA ILE A 40 5.57 7.10 -18.15
C ILE A 40 5.64 8.29 -19.11
N ARG A 41 4.89 9.37 -18.84
CA ARG A 41 4.90 10.58 -19.67
C ARG A 41 6.26 11.29 -19.66
N ALA A 42 6.99 11.22 -18.55
CA ALA A 42 8.33 11.77 -18.40
C ALA A 42 9.45 10.86 -18.94
N GLY A 43 9.13 9.64 -19.39
CA GLY A 43 10.13 8.66 -19.87
C GLY A 43 10.98 8.03 -18.76
N THR A 44 10.66 8.26 -17.49
CA THR A 44 11.44 7.84 -16.30
C THR A 44 10.84 6.65 -15.56
N PHE A 45 9.81 6.01 -16.12
CA PHE A 45 9.09 4.88 -15.50
C PHE A 45 9.98 3.72 -15.04
N ASN A 46 11.00 3.35 -15.82
CA ASN A 46 11.88 2.23 -15.45
C ASN A 46 12.64 2.46 -14.15
N ARG A 47 13.10 3.69 -13.90
CA ARG A 47 13.76 4.08 -12.66
C ARG A 47 12.75 4.06 -11.50
N PHE A 48 11.60 4.71 -11.68
CA PHE A 48 10.51 4.72 -10.70
C PHE A 48 10.11 3.30 -10.27
N ARG A 49 9.92 2.39 -11.23
CA ARG A 49 9.57 1.00 -10.97
C ARG A 49 10.63 0.31 -10.11
N LYS A 50 11.91 0.49 -10.45
CA LYS A 50 13.02 -0.13 -9.72
C LYS A 50 13.05 0.33 -8.26
N GLU A 51 13.02 1.65 -8.04
CA GLU A 51 13.00 2.27 -6.70
C GLU A 51 11.78 1.83 -5.88
N PHE A 52 10.60 1.78 -6.51
CA PHE A 52 9.37 1.34 -5.87
C PHE A 52 9.48 -0.12 -5.40
N VAL A 53 9.95 -1.04 -6.25
CA VAL A 53 10.08 -2.46 -5.91
C VAL A 53 11.14 -2.70 -4.83
N GLU A 54 12.27 -1.99 -4.87
CA GLU A 54 13.32 -2.10 -3.83
C GLU A 54 12.80 -1.67 -2.45
N THR A 55 11.95 -0.65 -2.41
CA THR A 55 11.37 -0.12 -1.17
C THR A 55 10.17 -0.94 -0.71
N TYR A 56 9.34 -1.42 -1.65
CA TYR A 56 8.16 -2.22 -1.39
C TYR A 56 8.54 -3.68 -1.12
N LYS A 57 9.16 -3.90 0.04
CA LYS A 57 9.48 -5.24 0.52
C LYS A 57 8.20 -5.92 1.01
N THR A 58 7.70 -6.88 0.24
CA THR A 58 6.85 -7.93 0.80
C THR A 58 7.63 -8.59 1.93
N ARG A 59 7.05 -8.68 3.12
CA ARG A 59 7.63 -9.47 4.21
C ARG A 59 7.91 -10.87 3.66
N SER A 60 9.17 -11.22 3.45
CA SER A 60 9.57 -12.54 3.00
C SER A 60 8.99 -13.57 3.98
N LEU A 61 8.27 -14.56 3.48
CA LEU A 61 7.70 -15.65 4.27
C LEU A 61 8.77 -16.68 4.68
N ASN A 62 10.01 -16.24 4.96
CA ASN A 62 11.12 -17.13 5.34
C ASN A 62 11.64 -16.87 6.77
N ASP A 63 11.00 -15.99 7.55
CA ASP A 63 11.41 -15.73 8.95
C ASP A 63 10.57 -16.57 9.93
N GLY A 64 10.70 -17.90 9.84
CA GLY A 64 10.27 -18.85 10.88
C GLY A 64 9.09 -19.76 10.50
N LEU A 65 9.44 -20.92 9.91
CA LEU A 65 9.05 -22.27 10.33
C LEU A 65 10.02 -23.27 9.67
#